data_AF-A0A6B3GBM4-F1
#
_entry.id   AF-A0A6B3GBM4-F1
#
_cell.length_a   1.000
_cell.length_b   1.000
_cell.length_c   1.000
_cell.angle_alpha   90.00
_cell.angle_beta   90.00
_cell.angle_gamma   90.00
#
_symmetry.space_group_name_H-M   'P 1'
#
loop_
_entity.id
_entity.type
_entity.pdbx_description
1 polymer ?
#
loop_
_entity_poly.entity_id
_entity_poly.type
_entity_poly.pdbx_seq_one_letter_code
_entity_poly.pdbx_strand_id
1 'polypeptide(L)' 'MVELSGALGVAMIALGMVLTPGPNMIYLVSRSITQGRRAGVVSLGGVAVG' A
#
# COMPACT_ATOMS: atom_id res chain seq x y z
N MET A 1 -27.16 6.93 11.51
CA MET A 1 -26.84 7.23 10.10
C MET A 1 -25.43 7.78 10.06
N VAL A 2 -24.59 7.37 9.10
CA VAL A 2 -23.26 7.96 8.95
C VAL A 2 -23.44 9.41 8.49
N GLU A 3 -22.87 10.35 9.25
CA GLU A 3 -22.85 11.76 8.91
C GLU A 3 -21.98 11.97 7.65
N LEU A 4 -22.47 12.78 6.69
CA LEU A 4 -21.76 13.00 5.42
C LEU A 4 -20.37 13.58 5.67
N SER A 5 -20.24 14.45 6.68
CA SER A 5 -18.96 15.02 7.11
C SER A 5 -17.95 13.93 7.53
N GLY A 6 -18.41 12.91 8.25
CA GLY A 6 -17.59 11.77 8.67
C GLY A 6 -17.13 10.92 7.48
N ALA A 7 -18.03 10.66 6.53
CA ALA A 7 -17.69 9.91 5.32
C ALA A 7 -16.65 10.66 4.46
N LEU A 8 -16.79 11.97 4.30
CA LEU A 8 -15.83 12.81 3.56
C LEU A 8 -14.46 12.86 4.25
N GLY A 9 -14.43 12.95 5.58
CA GLY A 9 -13.18 12.92 6.34
C GLY A 9 -12.41 11.61 6.14
N VAL A 10 -13.09 10.46 6.24
CA VAL A 10 -12.50 9.14 6.00
C VAL A 10 -12.02 9.01 4.55
N ALA A 11 -12.81 9.46 3.58
CA ALA A 11 -12.44 9.42 2.16
C ALA A 11 -11.15 10.20 1.89
N MET A 12 -11.01 11.41 2.44
CA MET A 12 -9.81 12.23 2.28
C MET A 12 -8.56 11.57 2.87
N ILE A 13 -8.68 10.99 4.07
CA ILE A 13 -7.56 10.29 4.73
C ILE A 13 -7.18 9.04 3.92
N ALA A 14 -8.15 8.23 3.52
CA ALA A 14 -7.92 7.04 2.71
C ALA A 14 -7.26 7.38 1.37
N LEU A 15 -7.66 8.50 0.75
CA LEU A 15 -7.06 8.99 -0.48
C LEU A 15 -5.59 9.38 -0.27
N GLY A 16 -5.27 10.08 0.83
CA GLY A 16 -3.89 10.40 1.20
C GLY A 16 -3.02 9.17 1.44
N MET A 17 -3.57 8.15 2.10
CA MET A 17 -2.88 6.87 2.34
C MET A 17 -2.63 6.09 1.05
N VAL A 18 -3.55 6.13 0.08
CA VAL A 18 -3.38 5.40 -1.19
C VAL A 18 -2.42 6.10 -2.15
N LEU A 19 -2.38 7.44 -2.14
CA LEU A 19 -1.49 8.23 -2.97
C LEU A 19 -0.03 8.19 -2.50
N THR A 20 0.18 7.94 -1.20
CA THR A 20 1.52 7.84 -0.62
C THR A 20 1.92 6.38 -0.54
N PRO A 21 2.91 5.91 -1.31
CA PRO A 21 3.34 4.51 -1.25
C PRO A 21 3.81 4.20 0.17
N GLY A 22 3.14 3.24 0.83
CA GLY A 22 3.48 2.82 2.18
C GLY A 22 4.84 2.08 2.24
N PRO A 23 5.38 1.83 3.45
CA PRO A 23 6.67 1.16 3.63
C PRO A 23 6.75 -0.20 2.91
N ASN A 24 5.66 -0.96 2.92
CA ASN A 24 5.58 -2.28 2.27
C ASN A 24 5.70 -2.17 0.74
N MET A 25 5.08 -1.16 0.11
CA MET A 25 5.18 -0.94 -1.33
C MET A 25 6.57 -0.48 -1.73
N ILE A 26 7.17 0.44 -0.96
CA ILE A 26 8.55 0.91 -1.19
C ILE A 26 9.54 -0.25 -1.14
N TYR A 27 9.40 -1.12 -0.13
CA TYR A 27 10.22 -2.32 -0.01
C TYR A 27 10.06 -3.28 -1.20
N LEU A 28 8.82 -3.54 -1.61
CA LEU A 28 8.52 -4.46 -2.71
C LEU A 28 9.06 -3.93 -4.05
N VAL A 29 8.93 -2.63 -4.30
CA VAL A 29 9.49 -1.94 -5.46
C VAL A 29 11.01 -1.99 -5.44
N SER A 30 11.63 -1.60 -4.32
CA SER A 30 13.08 -1.63 -4.17
C SER A 30 13.63 -3.04 -4.44
N ARG A 31 13.03 -4.07 -3.83
CA ARG A 31 13.47 -5.45 -4.03
C ARG A 31 13.24 -5.94 -5.46
N SER A 32 12.12 -5.56 -6.09
CA SER A 32 11.83 -5.92 -7.48
C SER A 32 12.82 -5.30 -8.47
N ILE A 33 13.24 -4.06 -8.21
CA ILE A 33 14.21 -3.33 -9.04
C ILE A 33 15.62 -3.90 -8.83
N THR A 34 16.07 -4.04 -7.58
CA THR A 34 17.45 -4.42 -7.26
C THR A 34 17.71 -5.92 -7.43
N GLN A 35 16.74 -6.78 -7.11
CA GLN A 35 16.93 -8.24 -7.06
C GLN A 35 16.12 -8.99 -8.13
N GLY A 36 15.39 -8.25 -8.98
CA GLY A 36 14.62 -8.80 -10.09
C GLY A 36 13.23 -9.33 -9.72
N ARG A 37 12.49 -9.78 -10.74
CA ARG A 37 11.05 -10.07 -10.64
C ARG A 37 10.69 -11.18 -9.66
N ARG A 38 11.54 -12.21 -9.52
CA ARG A 38 11.29 -13.32 -8.57
C ARG A 38 11.30 -12.83 -7.12
N ALA A 39 12.24 -11.95 -6.78
CA ALA A 39 12.35 -11.38 -5.44
C ALA A 39 11.14 -10.50 -5.09
N GLY A 40 10.62 -9.77 -6.08
CA GLY A 40 9.38 -9.01 -5.97
C GLY A 40 8.17 -9.89 -5.65
N VAL A 41 7.99 -11.00 -6.38
CA VAL A 41 6.85 -11.93 -6.17
C VAL A 41 6.90 -12.59 -4.80
N VAL A 42 8.09 -13.00 -4.32
CA VAL A 42 8.22 -13.57 -2.97
C VAL A 42 7.90 -12.53 -1.89
N SER A 43 8.36 -11.28 -2.05
CA SER A 43 8.00 -10.19 -1.12
C SER A 43 6.52 -9.84 -1.15
N LEU A 44 5.88 -9.91 -2.32
CA LEU A 44 4.43 -9.74 -2.44
C LEU A 44 3.67 -10.82 -1.67
N GLY A 45 4.13 -12.08 -1.76
CA GLY A 45 3.57 -13.18 -0.99
C GLY A 45 3.61 -12.92 0.52
N GLY A 46 4.73 -12.39 1.03
CA GLY A 46 4.85 -12.01 2.45
C GLY A 46 3.89 -10.90 2.87
N VAL A 47 3.69 -9.87 2.04
CA VAL A 47 2.74 -8.77 2.30
C VAL A 47 1.29 -9.22 2.20
N ALA A 48 0.97 -10.20 1.35
CA ALA A 48 -0.38 -10.70 1.17
C ALA A 48 -0.84 -11.65 2.29
N VAL A 49 0.10 -12.31 2.97
CA VAL A 49 -0.18 -13.30 4.03
C VAL A 49 -0.13 -12.68 5.43
N GLY A 50 0.58 -11.56 5.61
CA GLY A 50 0.58 -10.75 6.84
C GLY A 50 -0.53 -9.72 6.85
#